data_AF-A0A7P0T967-F1
#
_entry.id   AF-A0A7P0T967-F1
#
_cell.length_a   1.000
_cell.length_b   1.000
_cell.length_c   1.000
_cell.angle_alpha   90.00
_cell.angle_beta   90.00
_cell.angle_gamma   90.00
#
_symmetry.space_group_name_H-M   'P 1'
#
loop_
_entity.id
_entity.type
_entity.pdbx_description
1 polymer ?
#
loop_
_entity_poly.entity_id
_entity_poly.type
_entity_poly.pdbx_seq_one_letter_code
_entity_poly.pdbx_strand_id
1 'polypeptide(L)'
;MPKVKSGAIGRRRGRQEQRRELKSAGGLMFNTGIGQHILKNPLIINSIIDKAALRPTDVVLEVGPGTGNMTVKLLEKAKKVIRQLWLPKVLGLQA
;
A
#
# COMPACT_ATOMS: atom_id res chain seq x y z
N MET A 1 -40.47 -30.78 0.66
CA MET A 1 -39.46 -29.75 1.00
C MET A 1 -38.59 -29.44 -0.23
N PRO A 2 -38.79 -28.31 -0.93
CA PRO A 2 -37.87 -27.85 -1.97
C PRO A 2 -36.78 -26.95 -1.37
N LYS A 3 -35.53 -27.15 -1.80
CA LYS A 3 -34.32 -26.55 -1.21
C LYS A 3 -34.07 -25.10 -1.67
N VAL A 4 -33.71 -24.28 -0.69
CA VAL A 4 -33.18 -22.91 -0.79
C VAL A 4 -31.94 -22.81 -1.69
N LYS A 5 -31.96 -21.99 -2.75
CA LYS A 5 -30.74 -21.47 -3.46
C LYS A 5 -30.95 -20.10 -4.16
N SER A 6 -31.70 -19.17 -3.58
CA SER A 6 -31.91 -17.82 -4.18
C SER A 6 -30.99 -16.73 -3.60
N GLY A 7 -30.40 -16.94 -2.42
CA GLY A 7 -29.67 -15.90 -1.68
C GLY A 7 -28.17 -15.73 -1.98
N ALA A 8 -27.56 -16.58 -2.82
CA ALA A 8 -26.11 -16.58 -3.04
C ALA A 8 -25.66 -15.66 -4.19
N ILE A 9 -26.50 -15.50 -5.21
CA ILE A 9 -26.18 -14.70 -6.42
C ILE A 9 -26.31 -13.19 -6.13
N GLY A 10 -27.37 -12.77 -5.43
CA GLY A 10 -27.57 -11.38 -5.02
C GLY A 10 -26.48 -10.85 -4.08
N ARG A 11 -26.01 -11.69 -3.15
CA ARG A 11 -24.91 -11.34 -2.23
C ARG A 11 -23.56 -11.14 -2.93
N ARG A 12 -23.33 -11.79 -4.09
CA ARG A 12 -22.10 -11.61 -4.87
C ARG A 12 -22.10 -10.30 -5.68
N ARG A 13 -23.25 -9.89 -6.22
CA ARG A 13 -23.39 -8.64 -6.99
C ARG A 13 -23.15 -7.39 -6.13
N GLY A 14 -23.83 -7.29 -4.98
CA GLY A 14 -23.65 -6.14 -4.08
C GLY A 14 -22.22 -5.99 -3.56
N ARG A 15 -21.50 -7.10 -3.34
CA ARG A 15 -20.09 -7.08 -2.91
C ARG A 15 -19.13 -6.63 -4.02
N GLN A 16 -19.49 -6.85 -5.29
CA GLN A 16 -18.71 -6.39 -6.44
C GLN A 16 -18.94 -4.91 -6.73
N GLU A 17 -20.18 -4.43 -6.59
CA GLU A 17 -20.54 -3.00 -6.71
C GLU A 17 -19.89 -2.19 -5.60
N GLN A 18 -19.97 -2.63 -4.34
CA GLN A 18 -19.32 -1.96 -3.22
C GLN A 18 -17.78 -1.93 -3.36
N ARG A 19 -17.15 -2.99 -3.91
CA ARG A 19 -15.71 -2.98 -4.26
C ARG A 19 -15.37 -2.05 -5.42
N ARG A 20 -16.31 -1.81 -6.35
CA ARG A 20 -16.13 -0.87 -7.47
C ARG A 20 -16.30 0.57 -6.99
N GLU A 21 -17.27 0.84 -6.11
CA GLU A 21 -17.47 2.14 -5.47
C GLU A 21 -16.26 2.56 -4.62
N LEU A 22 -15.72 1.63 -3.81
CA LEU A 22 -14.46 1.85 -3.08
C LEU A 22 -13.25 2.10 -4.00
N LYS A 23 -13.30 1.58 -5.23
CA LYS A 23 -12.28 1.80 -6.27
C LYS A 23 -12.47 3.13 -7.01
N SER A 24 -13.70 3.60 -7.19
CA SER A 24 -14.03 4.86 -7.87
C SER A 24 -14.02 6.08 -6.94
N ALA A 25 -14.08 5.88 -5.62
CA ALA A 25 -14.06 6.94 -4.61
C ALA A 25 -12.66 7.57 -4.38
N GLY A 26 -11.82 7.68 -5.41
CA GLY A 26 -10.49 8.29 -5.30
C GLY A 26 -9.45 7.44 -4.57
N GLY A 27 -9.72 6.14 -4.37
CA GLY A 27 -8.76 5.19 -3.83
C GLY A 27 -7.58 4.99 -4.78
N LEU A 28 -6.35 5.09 -4.26
CA LEU A 28 -5.12 4.88 -5.02
C LEU A 28 -5.16 3.51 -5.72
N MET A 29 -5.23 3.50 -7.06
CA MET A 29 -5.26 2.28 -7.84
C MET A 29 -3.84 1.77 -8.09
N PHE A 30 -3.49 0.69 -7.43
CA PHE A 30 -2.21 0.00 -7.63
C PHE A 30 -2.36 -1.03 -8.73
N ASN A 31 -1.42 -1.00 -9.69
CA ASN A 31 -1.41 -1.96 -10.76
C ASN A 31 -0.48 -3.13 -10.40
N THR A 32 -1.07 -4.24 -9.97
CA THR A 32 -0.32 -5.46 -9.65
C THR A 32 0.28 -6.12 -10.90
N GLY A 33 -0.22 -5.80 -12.10
CA GLY A 33 0.31 -6.32 -13.36
C GLY A 33 1.66 -5.73 -13.76
N ILE A 34 2.04 -4.58 -13.21
CA ILE A 34 3.35 -3.95 -13.41
C ILE A 34 4.28 -4.13 -12.20
N GLY A 35 3.96 -5.07 -11.31
CA GLY A 35 4.79 -5.39 -10.15
C GLY A 35 4.61 -4.50 -8.92
N GLN A 36 3.56 -3.66 -8.87
CA GLN A 36 3.29 -2.81 -7.70
C GLN A 36 2.58 -3.60 -6.58
N HIS A 37 3.35 -4.10 -5.61
CA HIS A 37 2.83 -4.75 -4.40
C HIS A 37 2.97 -3.83 -3.19
N ILE A 38 1.87 -3.57 -2.48
CA ILE A 38 1.89 -2.71 -1.28
C ILE A 38 2.29 -3.55 -0.07
N LEU A 39 3.35 -3.13 0.60
CA LEU A 39 3.68 -3.64 1.93
C LEU A 39 2.76 -2.98 2.99
N LYS A 40 1.87 -3.80 3.57
CA LYS A 40 0.87 -3.34 4.55
C LYS A 40 1.08 -3.87 5.96
N ASN A 41 1.88 -4.94 6.11
CA ASN A 41 2.08 -5.56 7.42
C ASN A 41 3.15 -4.78 8.20
N PRO A 42 2.79 -4.11 9.31
CA PRO A 42 3.73 -3.31 10.09
C PRO A 42 4.86 -4.13 10.73
N LEU A 43 4.62 -5.41 11.04
CA LEU A 43 5.64 -6.30 11.63
C LEU A 43 6.78 -6.57 10.64
N ILE A 44 6.44 -6.75 9.36
CA ILE A 44 7.43 -6.95 8.30
C ILE A 44 8.22 -5.67 8.06
N ILE A 45 7.54 -4.52 8.05
CA ILE A 45 8.17 -3.19 7.92
C ILE A 45 9.22 -2.98 9.01
N ASN A 46 8.83 -3.17 10.28
CA ASN A 46 9.74 -3.01 11.41
C ASN A 46 10.91 -3.99 11.33
N SER A 47 10.64 -5.26 10.98
CA SER A 47 11.70 -6.26 10.81
C SER A 47 12.71 -5.90 9.72
N ILE A 48 12.27 -5.28 8.62
CA ILE A 48 13.17 -4.79 7.56
C ILE A 48 14.05 -3.66 8.10
N ILE A 49 13.46 -2.70 8.79
CA ILE A 49 14.17 -1.53 9.31
C ILE A 49 15.16 -1.91 10.40
N ASP A 50 14.81 -2.85 11.27
CA ASP A 50 15.69 -3.35 12.32
C ASP A 50 16.88 -4.10 11.71
N LYS A 51 16.65 -4.92 10.68
CA LYS A 51 17.72 -5.61 9.94
C LYS A 51 18.60 -4.66 9.12
N ALA A 52 18.08 -3.50 8.70
CA ALA A 52 18.83 -2.50 7.96
C ALA A 52 19.87 -1.77 8.82
N ALA A 53 19.83 -1.93 10.15
CA ALA A 53 20.82 -1.39 11.10
C ALA A 53 21.13 0.11 10.87
N LEU A 54 20.09 0.89 10.58
CA LEU A 54 20.20 2.31 10.27
C LEU A 54 20.70 3.10 11.47
N ARG A 55 21.59 4.07 11.21
CA ARG A 55 22.09 5.02 12.19
C ARG A 55 21.49 6.41 11.94
N PRO A 56 21.41 7.26 12.99
CA PRO A 56 20.92 8.63 12.86
C PRO A 56 21.74 9.52 11.92
N THR A 57 22.93 9.10 11.50
CA THR A 57 23.79 9.81 10.53
C THR A 57 23.56 9.39 9.09
N ASP A 58 22.85 8.29 8.85
CA ASP A 58 22.73 7.70 7.52
C ASP A 58 21.72 8.46 6.64
N VAL A 59 21.97 8.43 5.34
CA VAL A 59 21.07 8.96 4.30
C VAL A 59 20.53 7.79 3.50
N VAL A 60 19.20 7.65 3.43
CA VAL A 60 18.52 6.50 2.82
C VAL A 60 17.90 6.90 1.49
N LEU A 61 18.13 6.13 0.44
CA LEU A 61 17.39 6.21 -0.82
C LEU A 61 16.31 5.12 -0.85
N GLU A 62 15.06 5.53 -0.87
CA GLU A 62 13.90 4.65 -1.03
C GLU A 62 13.44 4.64 -2.49
N VAL A 63 13.54 3.47 -3.14
CA VAL A 63 13.04 3.27 -4.50
C VAL A 63 11.65 2.65 -4.44
N GLY A 64 10.66 3.34 -5.02
CA GLY A 64 9.27 2.88 -5.04
C GLY A 64 8.54 3.04 -3.69
N PRO A 65 8.47 4.26 -3.11
CA PRO A 65 7.89 4.49 -1.78
C PRO A 65 6.41 4.11 -1.65
N GLY A 66 5.69 3.93 -2.77
CA GLY A 66 4.29 3.55 -2.76
C GLY A 66 3.44 4.53 -1.96
N THR A 67 2.77 4.05 -0.91
CA THR A 67 1.97 4.86 0.03
C THR A 67 2.76 5.49 1.17
N GLY A 68 4.08 5.27 1.25
CA GLY A 68 4.94 5.86 2.28
C GLY A 68 4.97 5.13 3.63
N ASN A 69 4.40 3.93 3.72
CA ASN A 69 4.42 3.15 4.98
C ASN A 69 5.86 2.86 5.47
N MET A 70 6.78 2.61 4.55
CA MET A 70 8.21 2.46 4.85
C MET A 70 8.87 3.81 5.10
N THR A 71 8.58 4.82 4.26
CA THR A 71 9.15 6.18 4.38
C THR A 71 8.99 6.77 5.77
N VAL A 72 7.79 6.68 6.37
CA VAL A 72 7.53 7.22 7.72
C VAL A 72 8.45 6.58 8.75
N LYS A 73 8.64 5.26 8.67
CA LYS A 73 9.48 4.52 9.62
C LYS A 73 10.98 4.69 9.38
N LEU A 74 11.40 4.96 8.15
CA LEU A 74 12.78 5.29 7.82
C LEU A 74 13.17 6.68 8.37
N LEU A 75 12.26 7.65 8.30
CA LEU A 75 12.46 9.00 8.84
C LEU A 75 12.60 9.01 10.38
N GLU A 76 12.02 8.05 11.09
CA GLU A 76 12.20 7.91 12.54
C GLU A 76 13.63 7.52 12.93
N LYS A 77 14.42 6.90 12.03
CA LYS A 77 15.75 6.34 12.35
C LYS A 77 16.92 6.98 11.60
N ALA A 78 16.70 7.54 10.41
CA ALA A 78 17.75 8.07 9.53
C ALA A 78 17.75 9.61 9.52
N LYS A 79 18.90 10.21 9.19
CA LYS A 79 19.05 11.67 9.09
C LYS A 79 18.16 12.26 8.00
N LYS A 80 18.11 11.57 6.88
CA LYS A 80 17.45 12.03 5.65
C LYS A 80 17.02 10.83 4.82
N VAL A 81 15.81 10.89 4.28
CA VAL A 81 15.29 9.91 3.34
C VAL A 81 15.00 10.63 2.02
N ILE A 82 15.60 10.15 0.93
CA ILE A 82 15.33 10.57 -0.44
C ILE A 82 14.45 9.49 -1.04
N ARG A 83 13.32 9.88 -1.62
CA ARG A 83 12.38 8.93 -2.22
C ARG A 83 12.31 9.14 -3.74
N GLN A 84 12.51 8.07 -4.50
CA GLN A 84 12.38 8.08 -5.96
C GLN A 84 11.21 7.20 -6.37
N LEU A 85 10.24 7.79 -7.06
CA LEU A 85 9.11 7.08 -7.63
C LEU A 85 9.16 7.17 -9.15
N TRP A 86 9.08 6.02 -9.82
CA TRP A 86 9.15 5.95 -11.28
C TRP A 86 7.81 6.21 -11.98
N LEU A 87 6.70 6.23 -11.23
CA LEU A 87 5.34 6.36 -11.76
C LEU A 87 4.63 7.61 -11.21
N PRO A 88 4.19 8.56 -12.07
CA PRO A 88 3.60 9.83 -11.64
C PRO A 88 2.28 9.73 -10.86
N LYS A 89 1.56 8.61 -10.96
CA LYS A 89 0.17 8.47 -10.47
C LYS A 89 0.01 8.45 -8.95
N VAL A 90 1.08 8.46 -8.16
CA VAL A 90 1.04 8.40 -6.68
C VAL A 90 1.53 9.72 -6.04
N LEU A 91 1.64 10.82 -6.80
CA LEU A 91 2.05 12.12 -6.27
C LEU A 91 0.95 12.88 -5.49
N GLY A 92 -0.23 12.29 -5.30
CA GLY A 92 -1.41 12.98 -4.74
C GLY A 92 -1.50 13.08 -3.21
N LEU A 93 -0.54 12.57 -2.44
CA LEU A 93 -0.61 12.58 -0.98
C LEU A 93 0.78 12.76 -0.36
N GLN A 94 0.83 13.68 0.62
CA GLN A 94 1.93 13.93 1.57
C GLN A 94 3.01 14.92 1.11
N ALA A 95 2.69 16.21 1.35
CA ALA A 95 3.50 17.01 2.26
C ALA A 95 3.03 16.74 3.70
#